data_AF-A0A8T4D5I0-F1
#
_entry.id   AF-A0A8T4D5I0-F1
#
_cell.length_a   1.000
_cell.length_b   1.000
_cell.length_c   1.000
_cell.angle_alpha   90.00
_cell.angle_beta   90.00
_cell.angle_gamma   90.00
#
_symmetry.space_group_name_H-M   'P 1'
#
loop_
_entity.id
_entity.type
_entity.pdbx_description
1 polymer ?
#
loop_
_entity_poly.entity_id
_entity_poly.type
_entity_poly.pdbx_seq_one_letter_code
_entity_poly.pdbx_strand_id
1 'polypeptide(L)' 'MSKRKKTVKPKKIDLLELSASKKTRLLREAKEKLRQQIAESKFWQSFAETERVTINGHSINFENSDLTCSPLATT' A
#
# COMPACT_ATOMS: atom_id res chain seq x y z
N MET A 1 -17.85 26.47 17.33
CA MET A 1 -18.35 26.46 15.93
C MET A 1 -17.46 25.54 15.08
N SER A 2 -17.85 24.28 14.89
CA SER A 2 -17.05 23.32 14.11
C SER A 2 -17.29 23.52 12.61
N LYS A 3 -16.25 23.91 11.86
CA LYS A 3 -16.35 24.18 10.41
C LYS A 3 -16.55 22.85 9.68
N ARG A 4 -17.75 22.61 9.14
CA ARG A 4 -18.06 21.44 8.31
C ARG A 4 -17.17 21.44 7.06
N LYS A 5 -16.30 20.43 6.94
CA LYS A 5 -15.43 20.19 5.78
C LYS A 5 -16.34 19.79 4.60
N LYS A 6 -16.48 20.64 3.57
CA LYS A 6 -17.26 20.31 2.36
C LYS A 6 -16.55 19.17 1.63
N THR A 7 -17.20 18.01 1.53
CA THR A 7 -16.75 16.88 0.73
C THR A 7 -16.91 17.23 -0.76
N VAL A 8 -15.79 17.59 -1.39
CA VAL A 8 -15.75 17.79 -2.85
C VAL A 8 -15.97 16.43 -3.51
N LYS A 9 -17.11 16.27 -4.18
CA LYS A 9 -17.40 15.05 -4.93
C LYS A 9 -16.38 14.92 -6.08
N PRO A 10 -15.76 13.75 -6.27
CA PRO A 10 -14.84 13.54 -7.38
C PRO A 10 -15.61 13.75 -8.70
N LYS A 11 -15.09 14.61 -9.57
CA LYS A 11 -15.68 14.84 -10.89
C LYS A 11 -15.63 13.53 -11.68
N LYS A 12 -16.78 13.02 -12.10
CA LYS A 12 -16.83 11.91 -13.07
C LYS A 12 -16.28 12.43 -14.40
N ILE A 13 -15.30 11.71 -14.94
CA ILE A 13 -14.74 11.97 -16.25
C ILE A 13 -15.36 10.93 -17.18
N ASP A 14 -16.10 11.39 -18.21
CA ASP A 14 -16.55 10.49 -19.26
C ASP A 14 -15.38 10.20 -20.21
N LEU A 15 -14.90 8.96 -20.19
CA LEU A 15 -13.78 8.54 -21.02
C LEU A 15 -14.15 8.43 -22.50
N LEU A 16 -15.44 8.37 -22.86
CA LEU A 16 -15.89 8.31 -24.25
C LEU A 16 -15.78 9.67 -24.93
N GLU A 17 -16.11 10.74 -24.19
CA GLU A 17 -16.08 12.13 -24.67
C GLU A 17 -14.67 12.75 -24.77
N LEU A 18 -13.65 12.10 -24.20
CA LEU A 18 -12.28 12.61 -24.24
C LEU A 18 -11.63 12.45 -25.62
N SER A 19 -10.73 13.38 -25.97
CA SER A 19 -9.83 13.19 -27.11
C SER A 19 -8.89 12.00 -26.88
N ALA A 20 -8.47 11.33 -27.96
CA ALA A 20 -7.53 10.21 -27.88
C ALA A 20 -6.23 10.56 -27.12
N SER A 21 -5.73 11.78 -27.30
CA SER A 21 -4.56 12.31 -26.57
C SER A 21 -4.79 12.42 -25.06
N LYS A 22 -5.98 12.83 -24.63
CA LYS A 22 -6.33 12.88 -23.19
C LYS A 22 -6.51 11.48 -22.62
N LYS A 23 -7.15 10.55 -23.35
CA LYS A 23 -7.30 9.15 -22.90
C LYS A 23 -5.95 8.48 -22.67
N THR A 24 -5.04 8.59 -23.64
CA THR A 24 -3.69 8.00 -23.55
C THR A 24 -2.86 8.60 -22.41
N ARG A 25 -2.99 9.91 -22.17
CA ARG A 25 -2.35 10.56 -21.02
C ARG A 25 -2.88 10.02 -19.69
N LEU A 26 -4.21 9.97 -19.52
CA LEU A 26 -4.83 9.45 -18.30
C LEU A 26 -4.44 7.99 -18.02
N LEU A 27 -4.42 7.15 -19.07
CA LEU A 27 -4.05 5.75 -18.93
C LEU A 27 -2.58 5.60 -18.48
N ARG A 28 -1.70 6.45 -18.99
CA ARG A 28 -0.28 6.47 -18.61
C ARG A 28 -0.10 6.88 -17.14
N GLU A 29 -0.74 7.97 -16.74
CA GLU A 29 -0.71 8.47 -15.35
C GLU A 29 -1.28 7.41 -14.38
N ALA A 30 -2.39 6.77 -14.72
CA ALA A 30 -2.97 5.70 -13.93
C ALA A 30 -2.04 4.48 -13.81
N LYS A 31 -1.41 4.07 -14.91
CA LYS A 31 -0.46 2.96 -14.93
C LYS A 31 0.78 3.24 -14.07
N GLU A 32 1.30 4.46 -14.13
CA GLU A 32 2.45 4.88 -13.33
C GLU A 32 2.14 4.91 -11.85
N LYS A 33 0.97 5.45 -11.48
CA LYS A 33 0.52 5.46 -10.09
C LYS A 33 0.31 4.04 -9.53
N LEU A 34 -0.27 3.14 -10.31
CA LEU A 34 -0.42 1.74 -9.91
C LEU A 34 0.94 1.06 -9.71
N ARG A 35 1.92 1.34 -10.58
CA ARG A 35 3.29 0.81 -10.41
C ARG A 35 3.94 1.32 -9.13
N GLN A 36 3.77 2.60 -8.80
CA GLN A 36 4.27 3.19 -7.55
C GLN A 36 3.65 2.51 -6.33
N GLN A 37 2.33 2.30 -6.32
CA GLN A 37 1.63 1.62 -5.22
C GLN A 37 2.08 0.16 -5.05
N ILE A 38 2.31 -0.55 -6.16
CA ILE A 38 2.84 -1.92 -6.09
C ILE A 38 4.26 -1.92 -5.52
N ALA A 39 5.12 -0.98 -5.94
CA ALA A 39 6.48 -0.88 -5.42
C ALA A 39 6.48 -0.56 -3.92
N GLU A 40 5.62 0.37 -3.49
CA GLU A 40 5.45 0.71 -2.08
C GLU A 40 4.93 -0.48 -1.26
N SER A 41 3.91 -1.19 -1.76
CA SER A 41 3.39 -2.40 -1.08
C SER A 41 4.46 -3.49 -0.96
N LYS A 42 5.28 -3.70 -2.01
CA LYS A 42 6.39 -4.66 -1.96
C LYS A 42 7.45 -4.21 -0.96
N PHE A 43 7.76 -2.91 -0.93
CA PHE A 43 8.70 -2.35 0.05
C PHE A 43 8.20 -2.60 1.48
N TRP A 44 6.94 -2.29 1.78
CA TRP A 44 6.36 -2.53 3.10
C TRP A 44 6.36 -4.02 3.47
N GLN A 45 6.09 -4.90 2.51
CA GLN A 45 6.17 -6.34 2.74
C GLN A 45 7.61 -6.77 3.07
N SER A 46 8.60 -6.39 2.25
CA SER A 46 10.00 -6.73 2.48
C SER A 46 10.52 -6.13 3.79
N PHE A 47 10.10 -4.91 4.12
CA PHE A 47 10.45 -4.25 5.38
C PHE A 47 9.90 -5.05 6.58
N ALA A 48 8.62 -5.41 6.55
CA ALA A 48 8.01 -6.23 7.59
C ALA A 48 8.63 -7.65 7.69
N GLU A 49 9.08 -8.22 6.57
CA GLU A 49 9.83 -9.48 6.55
C GLU A 49 11.22 -9.33 7.19
N THR A 50 11.94 -8.24 6.92
CA THR A 50 13.25 -7.99 7.53
C THR A 50 13.18 -7.74 9.04
N GLU A 51 12.08 -7.19 9.53
CA GLU A 51 11.84 -7.01 10.97
C GLU A 51 11.41 -8.31 11.69
N ARG A 52 11.12 -9.38 10.93
CA ARG A 52 10.79 -10.71 11.47
C ARG A 52 11.95 -11.67 11.24
N VAL A 53 12.88 -11.72 12.18
CA VAL A 53 13.96 -12.72 12.13
C VAL A 53 13.47 -14.03 12.74
N THR A 54 13.44 -15.10 11.96
CA THR A 54 13.11 -16.44 12.46
C THR A 54 14.38 -17.23 12.70
N ILE A 55 14.71 -17.51 13.96
CA ILE A 55 15.85 -18.37 14.36
C ILE A 55 15.27 -19.61 15.03
N ASN A 56 15.63 -20.80 14.54
CA ASN A 56 15.18 -22.09 15.10
C ASN A 56 13.65 -22.23 15.22
N GLY A 57 12.88 -21.66 14.29
CA GLY A 57 11.41 -21.69 14.32
C GLY A 57 10.75 -20.68 15.25
N HIS A 58 11.53 -19.78 15.85
CA HIS A 58 11.04 -18.69 16.70
C HIS A 58 11.18 -17.34 15.99
N SER A 59 10.06 -16.64 15.81
CA SER A 59 10.03 -15.30 15.23
C SER A 59 10.38 -14.25 16.28
N ILE A 60 11.42 -13.46 16.01
CA ILE A 60 11.84 -12.31 16.80
C ILE A 60 11.26 -11.06 16.13
N ASN A 61 10.37 -10.36 16.84
CA ASN A 61 9.86 -9.06 16.43
C ASN A 61 10.70 -7.97 17.10
N PHE A 62 11.44 -7.19 16.32
CA PHE A 62 12.32 -6.15 16.86
C PHE A 62 11.57 -4.91 17.39
N GLU A 63 10.29 -4.71 17.04
CA GLU A 63 9.51 -3.54 17.45
C GLU A 63 9.29 -3.43 18.97
N ASN A 64 9.31 -4.54 19.72
CA ASN A 64 8.96 -4.52 21.15
C ASN A 64 10.14 -4.64 22.11
N SER A 65 11.37 -4.80 21.64
CA SER A 65 12.57 -5.09 22.47
C SER A 65 12.49 -6.31 23.41
N ASP A 66 11.29 -6.86 23.63
CA ASP A 66 11.02 -8.11 24.31
C ASP A 66 11.08 -9.23 23.29
N LEU A 67 12.07 -10.10 23.46
CA LEU A 67 12.20 -11.36 22.71
C LEU A 67 11.11 -12.35 23.17
N THR A 68 9.84 -12.02 22.95
CA THR A 68 8.74 -12.93 23.29
C THR A 68 8.66 -14.04 22.25
N CYS A 69 9.35 -15.14 22.57
CA CYS A 69 9.36 -16.38 21.82
C CYS A 69 7.93 -16.98 21.79
N SER A 70 7.22 -16.80 20.67
CA SER A 70 5.91 -17.42 20.46
C SER A 70 6.06 -18.61 19.51
N PRO A 71 5.66 -19.84 19.88
CA PRO A 71 5.73 -20.99 18.97
C PRO A 71 4.70 -20.85 17.84
N LEU A 72 5.11 -21.16 16.60
CA LEU A 72 4.18 -21.25 15.47
C LEU A 72 3.16 -22.38 15.73
N ALA A 73 1.87 -22.04 15.70
CA ALA A 73 0.81 -23.04 15.70
C ALA A 73 0.80 -23.78 14.35
N THR A 74 1.10 -25.07 14.40
CA THR A 74 0.99 -26.00 13.27
C THR A 74 -0.49 -26.32 13.01
N THR A 75 -1.00 -26.01 11.82
CA THR A 75 -2.27 -26.53 11.28
C THR A 75 -2.05 -27.03 9.87
#